data_AF-A0A954PIW7-F1
#
_entry.id   AF-A0A954PIW7-F1
#
_cell.length_a   1.000
_cell.length_b   1.000
_cell.length_c   1.000
_cell.angle_alpha   90.00
_cell.angle_beta   90.00
_cell.angle_gamma   90.00
#
_symmetry.space_group_name_H-M   'P 1'
#
loop_
_entity.id
_entity.type
_entity.pdbx_description
1 polymer ?
#
loop_
_entity_poly.entity_id
_entity_poly.type
_entity_poly.pdbx_seq_one_letter_code
_entity_poly.pdbx_strand_id
1 'polypeptide(L)'
;PEAIVVWLAQWRARLQAGSRGHAIDLMRKTNPVFIPRNHRVEEAIAAGYAGDFAPFHRLTELLQHPFSEQTELAAYEAAPQPREVVQATFCGT
;
A
#
# COMPACT_ATOMS: atom_id res chain seq x y z
N PRO A 1 19.08 -7.31 -11.19
CA PRO A 1 20.07 -8.22 -10.56
C PRO A 1 19.83 -9.67 -11.00
N GLU A 2 20.87 -10.46 -11.30
CA GLU A 2 20.71 -11.85 -11.78
C GLU A 2 19.90 -12.74 -10.82
N ALA A 3 20.08 -12.55 -9.51
CA ALA A 3 19.35 -13.29 -8.47
C ALA A 3 17.81 -13.16 -8.58
N ILE A 4 17.28 -11.99 -8.98
CA ILE A 4 15.83 -11.83 -9.12
C ILE A 4 15.29 -12.62 -10.32
N VAL A 5 16.10 -12.77 -11.37
CA VAL A 5 15.72 -13.50 -12.58
C VAL A 5 15.60 -14.99 -12.26
N VAL A 6 16.59 -15.56 -11.57
CA VAL A 6 16.58 -16.96 -11.13
C VAL A 6 15.40 -17.24 -10.20
N TRP A 7 15.18 -16.39 -9.20
CA TRP A 7 14.07 -16.54 -8.27
C TRP A 7 12.70 -16.44 -8.96
N LEU A 8 12.52 -15.46 -9.87
CA LEU A 8 11.27 -15.30 -10.62
C LEU A 8 10.98 -16.51 -11.52
N ALA A 9 11.99 -17.12 -12.14
CA ALA A 9 11.83 -18.32 -12.94
C ALA A 9 11.30 -19.50 -12.08
N GLN A 10 11.91 -19.72 -10.91
CA GLN A 10 11.48 -20.76 -9.98
C GLN A 10 10.05 -20.52 -9.44
N TRP A 11 9.74 -19.28 -9.06
CA TRP A 11 8.40 -18.91 -8.60
C TRP A 11 7.34 -19.09 -9.68
N ARG A 12 7.62 -18.69 -10.93
CA ARG A 12 6.70 -18.90 -12.07
C ARG A 12 6.49 -20.38 -12.37
N ALA A 13 7.54 -21.21 -12.31
CA ALA A 13 7.40 -22.66 -12.46
C ALA A 13 6.48 -23.26 -11.40
N ARG A 14 6.57 -22.80 -10.14
CA ARG A 14 5.68 -23.22 -9.06
C ARG A 14 4.21 -22.82 -9.32
N LEU A 15 3.95 -21.66 -9.93
CA LEU A 15 2.60 -21.24 -10.28
C LEU A 15 1.97 -22.08 -11.39
N GLN A 16 2.76 -22.59 -12.36
CA GLN A 16 2.26 -23.43 -13.44
C GLN A 16 1.75 -24.79 -12.96
N ALA A 17 2.17 -25.25 -11.78
CA ALA A 17 1.65 -26.45 -11.14
C ALA A 17 0.24 -26.28 -10.55
N GLY A 18 -0.32 -25.05 -10.57
CA GLY A 18 -1.66 -24.73 -10.07
C GLY A 18 -2.50 -23.92 -11.05
N SER A 19 -3.69 -23.48 -10.62
CA SER A 19 -4.56 -22.60 -11.42
C SER A 19 -4.08 -21.14 -11.33
N ARG A 20 -3.55 -20.61 -12.44
CA ARG A 20 -3.11 -19.21 -12.53
C ARG A 20 -4.24 -18.21 -12.24
N GLY A 21 -5.46 -18.51 -12.67
CA GLY A 21 -6.63 -17.66 -12.41
C GLY A 21 -6.93 -17.54 -10.92
N HIS A 22 -7.01 -18.68 -10.23
CA HIS A 22 -7.23 -18.70 -8.78
C HIS A 22 -6.10 -18.01 -8.01
N ALA A 23 -4.85 -18.15 -8.44
CA ALA A 23 -3.72 -17.46 -7.82
C ALA A 23 -3.85 -15.93 -7.93
N ILE A 24 -4.23 -15.42 -9.10
CA ILE A 24 -4.44 -13.98 -9.33
C ILE A 24 -5.61 -13.46 -8.47
N ASP A 25 -6.74 -14.18 -8.46
CA ASP A 25 -7.91 -13.79 -7.67
C ASP A 25 -7.63 -13.78 -6.17
N LEU A 26 -6.85 -14.76 -5.69
CA LEU A 26 -6.41 -14.80 -4.29
C LEU A 26 -5.50 -13.61 -3.99
N MET A 27 -4.49 -13.35 -4.84
CA MET A 27 -3.58 -12.22 -4.65
C MET A 27 -4.31 -10.89 -4.58
N ARG A 28 -5.31 -10.65 -5.45
CA ARG A 28 -6.13 -9.43 -5.41
C ARG A 28 -6.94 -9.30 -4.12
N LYS A 29 -7.40 -10.41 -3.55
CA LYS A 29 -8.18 -10.42 -2.30
C LYS A 29 -7.33 -10.29 -1.04
N THR A 30 -6.04 -10.63 -1.10
CA THR A 30 -5.16 -10.68 0.08
C THR A 30 -4.08 -9.62 0.09
N ASN A 31 -3.70 -9.07 -1.06
CA ASN A 31 -2.67 -8.05 -1.17
C ASN A 31 -3.35 -6.69 -1.29
N PRO A 32 -3.26 -5.83 -0.26
CA PRO A 32 -3.89 -4.53 -0.32
C PRO A 32 -3.21 -3.63 -1.36
N VAL A 33 -4.00 -2.88 -2.11
CA VAL A 33 -3.59 -1.77 -2.96
C VAL A 33 -3.18 -0.58 -2.09
N PHE A 34 -3.92 -0.34 -1.01
CA PHE A 34 -3.72 0.78 -0.10
C PHE A 34 -3.29 0.34 1.30
N ILE A 35 -2.22 0.95 1.82
CA ILE A 35 -1.75 0.76 3.19
C ILE A 35 -1.57 2.13 3.87
N PRO A 36 -1.69 2.22 5.21
CA PRO A 36 -1.46 3.47 5.94
C PRO A 36 0.04 3.81 5.98
N ARG A 37 0.60 4.23 4.85
CA ARG A 37 2.02 4.61 4.74
C ARG A 37 2.30 5.78 5.69
N ASN A 38 3.41 5.72 6.42
CA ASN A 38 3.75 6.71 7.45
C ASN A 38 3.64 8.17 6.97
N HIS A 39 4.08 8.49 5.75
CA HIS A 39 4.00 9.85 5.21
C HIS A 39 2.56 10.35 5.01
N ARG A 40 1.61 9.47 4.70
CA ARG A 40 0.17 9.80 4.59
C ARG A 40 -0.48 9.95 5.95
N VAL A 41 -0.03 9.16 6.92
CA VAL A 41 -0.46 9.32 8.32
C VAL A 41 0.05 10.64 8.88
N GLU A 42 1.32 10.98 8.65
CA GLU A 42 1.91 12.25 9.07
C GLU A 42 1.22 13.45 8.40
N GLU A 43 0.90 13.37 7.11
CA GLU A 43 0.09 14.37 6.40
C GLU A 43 -1.25 14.62 7.12
N ALA A 44 -1.95 13.55 7.51
CA ALA A 44 -3.23 13.65 8.21
C ALA A 44 -3.09 14.22 9.63
N ILE A 45 -2.03 13.86 10.36
CA ILE A 45 -1.75 14.39 11.70
C ILE A 45 -1.42 15.89 11.62
N ALA A 46 -0.53 16.28 10.70
CA ALA A 46 -0.12 17.67 10.52
C ALA A 46 -1.30 18.57 10.13
N ALA A 47 -2.15 18.11 9.20
CA ALA A 47 -3.37 18.82 8.84
C ALA A 47 -4.34 18.93 10.04
N GLY A 48 -4.48 17.85 10.82
CA GLY A 48 -5.30 17.83 12.04
C GLY A 48 -4.84 18.86 13.08
N TYR A 49 -3.53 19.07 13.26
CA TYR A 49 -3.01 20.13 14.13
C TYR A 49 -3.38 21.54 13.65
N ALA A 50 -3.59 21.73 12.34
CA ALA A 50 -4.11 22.97 11.76
C ALA A 50 -5.64 23.06 11.75
N GLY A 51 -6.34 22.04 12.28
CA GLY A 51 -7.81 21.95 12.30
C GLY A 51 -8.44 21.39 11.03
N ASP A 52 -7.65 20.94 10.05
CA ASP A 52 -8.15 20.29 8.83
C ASP A 52 -8.12 18.76 8.95
N PHE A 53 -9.30 18.17 9.12
CA PHE A 53 -9.47 16.71 9.22
C PHE A 53 -9.81 16.04 7.89
N ALA A 54 -9.89 16.79 6.77
CA ALA A 54 -10.21 16.19 5.47
C ALA A 54 -9.21 15.10 5.04
N PRO A 55 -7.88 15.23 5.23
CA PRO A 55 -6.94 14.16 4.90
C PRO A 55 -7.13 12.90 5.76
N PHE A 56 -7.47 13.06 7.04
CA PHE A 56 -7.79 11.95 7.94
C PHE A 56 -9.02 11.17 7.47
N HIS A 57 -10.11 11.87 7.14
CA HIS A 57 -11.34 11.23 6.67
C HIS A 57 -11.12 10.50 5.34
N ARG A 58 -10.41 11.14 4.39
CA ARG A 58 -10.09 10.52 3.10
C ARG A 58 -9.24 9.26 3.26
N LEU A 59 -8.20 9.31 4.10
CA LEU A 59 -7.35 8.15 4.37
C LEU A 59 -8.15 7.02 5.05
N THR A 60 -9.05 7.37 5.98
CA THR A 60 -9.89 6.39 6.68
C THR A 60 -10.87 5.70 5.74
N GLU A 61 -11.56 6.46 4.89
CA GLU A 61 -12.50 5.94 3.88
C GLU A 61 -11.79 4.98 2.91
N LEU A 62 -10.62 5.39 2.42
CA LEU A 62 -9.79 4.56 1.55
C LEU A 62 -9.43 3.21 2.19
N LEU A 63 -9.04 3.23 3.47
CA LEU A 63 -8.61 2.04 4.21
C LEU A 63 -9.77 1.10 4.58
N GLN A 64 -11.03 1.48 4.39
CA GLN A 64 -12.17 0.57 4.49
C GLN A 64 -12.23 -0.42 3.32
N HIS A 65 -11.64 -0.06 2.17
CA HIS A 65 -11.62 -0.87 0.96
C HIS A 65 -10.19 -1.04 0.40
N PRO A 66 -9.23 -1.55 1.20
CA PRO A 66 -7.81 -1.47 0.86
C PRO A 66 -7.40 -2.42 -0.27
N PHE A 67 -8.24 -3.39 -0.64
CA PHE A 67 -8.00 -4.37 -1.71
C PHE A 67 -8.62 -3.98 -3.05
N SER A 68 -9.47 -2.95 -3.07
CA SER A 68 -10.17 -2.49 -4.27
C SER A 68 -9.39 -1.37 -4.94
N GLU A 69 -9.11 -1.49 -6.24
CA GLU A 69 -8.47 -0.42 -7.02
C GLU A 69 -9.41 0.80 -7.10
N GLN A 70 -8.88 1.98 -6.78
CA GLN A 70 -9.58 3.27 -6.75
C GLN A 70 -8.73 4.29 -7.51
N THR A 71 -9.01 4.48 -8.80
CA THR A 71 -8.11 5.20 -9.72
C THR A 71 -7.95 6.67 -9.32
N GLU A 72 -9.00 7.27 -8.79
CA GLU A 72 -9.04 8.62 -8.25
C GLU A 72 -8.16 8.81 -7.00
N LEU A 73 -7.76 7.73 -6.34
CA LEU A 73 -6.89 7.72 -5.16
C LEU A 73 -5.52 7.08 -5.43
N ALA A 74 -5.13 6.88 -6.69
CA ALA A 74 -3.84 6.30 -7.07
C ALA A 74 -2.62 7.02 -6.43
N ALA A 75 -2.76 8.30 -6.06
CA ALA A 75 -1.73 9.04 -5.33
C ALA A 75 -1.37 8.41 -3.97
N TYR A 76 -2.30 7.70 -3.32
CA TYR A 76 -2.08 7.02 -2.04
C TYR A 76 -1.31 5.70 -2.17
N GLU A 77 -1.15 5.16 -3.38
CA GLU A 77 -0.33 3.96 -3.64
C GLU A 77 1.17 4.27 -3.62
N ALA A 78 1.52 5.51 -3.97
CA ALA A 78 2.90 5.94 -4.18
C ALA A 78 3.77 5.77 -2.92
N ALA A 79 5.02 5.39 -3.15
CA ALA A 79 6.05 5.46 -2.12
C ALA A 79 6.32 6.93 -1.73
N PRO A 80 6.76 7.19 -0.47
CA PRO A 80 7.12 8.55 -0.07
C PRO A 80 8.23 9.11 -0.96
N GLN A 81 8.15 10.40 -1.29
CA GLN A 81 9.31 11.12 -1.80
C GLN A 81 10.40 11.21 -0.72
N PRO A 82 11.69 11.43 -1.08
CA PRO A 82 12.77 11.53 -0.10
C PRO A 82 12.49 12.53 1.04
N ARG A 83 11.82 13.65 0.74
CA ARG A 83 11.43 14.69 1.72
C ARG A 83 10.23 14.32 2.60
N GLU A 84 9.48 13.28 2.23
CA GLU A 84 8.27 12.81 2.92
C GLU A 84 8.58 11.59 3.82
N VAL A 85 9.82 11.10 3.80
CA VAL A 85 10.21 9.94 4.62
C VAL A 85 10.18 10.32 6.10
N VAL A 86 9.19 9.77 6.79
CA VAL A 86 9.08 9.83 8.25
C VAL A 86 10.10 8.86 8.84
N GLN A 87 11.19 9.40 9.40
CA GLN A 87 12.34 8.63 9.92
C GLN A 87 12.03 7.91 11.24
N ALA A 88 11.13 8.46 12.04
CA ALA A 88 10.70 7.89 13.30
C ALA A 88 9.20 8.14 13.47
N THR A 89 8.48 7.08 13.81
CA THR A 89 7.08 7.17 14.24
C THR A 89 7.02 6.86 15.73
N PHE A 90 6.48 7.78 16.52
CA PHE A 90 6.25 7.55 17.95
C PHE A 90 4.83 7.03 18.15
N CYS A 91 4.53 5.87 17.54
CA CYS A 91 3.32 5.11 17.84
C CYS A 91 3.58 4.37 19.15
N GLY A 92 3.53 5.06 20.29
CA GLY A 92 3.82 4.47 21.59
C GLY A 92 2.67 3.59 22.10
N THR A 93 2.81 2.27 21.94
CA THR A 93 2.74 1.20 22.95
C THR A 93 3.46 -0.03 22.43
#